data_AF-A0A2S7NSZ8-F1
#
_entry.id   AF-A0A2S7NSZ8-F1
#
_cell.length_a   1.000
_cell.length_b   1.000
_cell.length_c   1.000
_cell.angle_alpha   90.00
_cell.angle_beta   90.00
_cell.angle_gamma   90.00
#
_symmetry.space_group_name_H-M   'P 1'
#
loop_
_entity.id
_entity.type
_entity.pdbx_description
1 polymer ?
#
loop_
_entity_poly.entity_id
_entity_poly.type
_entity_poly.pdbx_seq_one_letter_code
_entity_poly.pdbx_strand_id
1 'polypeptide(L)'
;MYSKFYSPNIIATGSSEIDQSSYSHHADNDVGVAVIDRYTYYNLDFLETQVREPGSKKTLGDLFDSYDESKIHSHPGVRWDLFPGGEQGGRERLLMDFFGNVQNVEVDKVINDTEWKEDLLSLGKKIAELRERSEAEERNTTAAASHINQPIRRIKAAKVEVDNSWWGKKAIGAWALAGCSLVWLAGSYLESA
;
A
#
# COMPACT_ATOMS: atom_id res chain seq x y z
N MET A 1 -22.42 -22.44 5.79
CA MET A 1 -21.53 -22.08 4.66
C MET A 1 -20.16 -22.78 4.68
N TYR A 2 -19.51 -22.96 5.84
CA TYR A 2 -18.12 -23.45 5.95
C TYR A 2 -17.95 -24.96 6.22
N SER A 3 -18.95 -25.80 5.96
CA SER A 3 -18.92 -27.25 6.24
C SER A 3 -17.96 -28.04 5.34
N LYS A 4 -17.48 -27.44 4.25
CA LYS A 4 -16.58 -28.08 3.27
C LYS A 4 -15.11 -27.77 3.51
N PHE A 5 -14.77 -26.91 4.47
CA PHE A 5 -13.39 -26.69 4.86
C PHE A 5 -12.88 -27.90 5.66
N TYR A 6 -11.72 -28.42 5.26
CA TYR A 6 -11.01 -29.54 5.87
C TYR A 6 -9.52 -29.27 6.09
N SER A 7 -8.98 -28.19 5.54
CA SER A 7 -7.58 -27.81 5.75
C SER A 7 -7.39 -27.25 7.17
N PRO A 8 -6.30 -27.61 7.86
CA PRO A 8 -5.98 -27.06 9.17
C PRO A 8 -5.55 -25.59 9.06
N ASN A 9 -5.46 -24.92 10.22
CA ASN A 9 -5.06 -23.51 10.38
C ASN A 9 -6.05 -22.52 9.76
N ILE A 10 -7.34 -22.85 9.78
CA ILE A 10 -8.41 -21.98 9.26
C ILE A 10 -9.38 -21.63 10.37
N ILE A 11 -9.76 -20.36 10.43
CA ILE A 11 -10.92 -19.86 11.17
C ILE A 11 -11.94 -19.45 10.10
N ALA A 12 -13.18 -19.88 10.26
CA ALA A 12 -14.24 -19.51 9.33
C ALA A 12 -15.37 -18.82 10.08
N THR A 13 -15.90 -17.75 9.50
CA THR A 13 -17.07 -17.04 10.01
C THR A 13 -18.07 -16.84 8.88
N GLY A 14 -19.34 -16.65 9.21
CA GLY A 14 -20.38 -16.29 8.26
C GLY A 14 -21.42 -15.39 8.88
N SER A 15 -22.12 -14.66 8.01
CA SER A 15 -23.11 -13.66 8.41
C SER A 15 -24.40 -14.23 8.99
N SER A 16 -24.69 -15.50 8.72
CA SER A 16 -25.97 -16.14 9.01
C SER A 16 -25.81 -17.65 9.16
N GLU A 17 -26.78 -18.26 9.84
CA GLU A 17 -26.92 -19.72 9.91
C GLU A 17 -27.29 -20.33 8.56
N ILE A 18 -27.21 -21.66 8.49
CA ILE A 18 -27.72 -22.40 7.33
C ILE A 18 -29.24 -22.15 7.24
N ASP A 19 -29.72 -21.91 6.03
CA ASP A 19 -31.13 -21.58 5.72
C ASP A 19 -31.62 -20.24 6.29
N GLN A 20 -30.71 -19.37 6.72
CA GLN A 20 -31.00 -17.98 7.08
C GLN A 20 -30.40 -17.01 6.06
N SER A 21 -31.12 -15.92 5.77
CA SER A 21 -30.65 -14.86 4.88
C SER A 21 -29.70 -13.89 5.60
N SER A 22 -28.74 -13.35 4.85
CA SER A 22 -28.03 -12.10 5.20
C SER A 22 -28.90 -10.90 4.83
N TYR A 23 -28.89 -9.85 5.64
CA TYR A 23 -29.74 -8.67 5.45
C TYR A 23 -28.94 -7.41 5.12
N SER A 24 -29.53 -6.54 4.30
CA SER A 24 -28.98 -5.23 3.94
C SER A 24 -29.15 -4.19 5.06
N HIS A 25 -28.20 -3.28 5.21
CA HIS A 25 -28.23 -2.19 6.21
C HIS A 25 -28.68 -0.86 5.61
N HIS A 26 -27.95 -0.37 4.60
CA HIS A 26 -28.23 0.89 3.93
C HIS A 26 -28.74 0.62 2.52
N ALA A 27 -29.95 1.11 2.21
CA ALA A 27 -30.49 1.15 0.86
C ALA A 27 -30.50 2.60 0.40
N ASP A 28 -29.82 2.90 -0.71
CA ASP A 28 -29.84 4.21 -1.32
C ASP A 28 -31.02 4.26 -2.30
N ASN A 29 -32.00 5.11 -2.03
CA ASN A 29 -33.21 5.22 -2.87
C ASN A 29 -32.95 5.92 -4.20
N ASP A 30 -31.92 6.77 -4.29
CA ASP A 30 -31.56 7.47 -5.52
C ASP A 30 -30.85 6.52 -6.49
N VAL A 31 -30.07 5.57 -5.95
CA VAL A 31 -29.43 4.50 -6.73
C VAL A 31 -30.33 3.26 -6.87
N GLY A 32 -31.29 3.07 -5.95
CA GLY A 32 -32.24 1.95 -5.94
C GLY A 32 -31.64 0.61 -5.52
N VAL A 33 -30.48 0.61 -4.85
CA VAL A 33 -29.76 -0.61 -4.45
C VAL A 33 -29.31 -0.57 -2.99
N ALA A 34 -29.21 -1.75 -2.38
CA ALA A 34 -28.54 -1.91 -1.09
C ALA A 34 -27.03 -1.72 -1.28
N VAL A 35 -26.44 -0.85 -0.45
CA VAL A 35 -25.02 -0.49 -0.53
C VAL A 35 -24.16 -1.47 0.25
N ILE A 36 -24.66 -1.95 1.40
CA ILE A 36 -23.90 -2.84 2.28
C ILE A 36 -24.81 -3.74 3.12
N ASP A 37 -24.33 -4.96 3.37
CA ASP A 37 -24.92 -5.93 4.29
C ASP A 37 -24.63 -5.57 5.76
N ARG A 38 -25.57 -5.88 6.65
CA ARG A 38 -25.47 -5.56 8.09
C ARG A 38 -24.28 -6.22 8.76
N TYR A 39 -24.06 -7.51 8.49
CA TYR A 39 -22.91 -8.23 9.02
C TYR A 39 -21.59 -7.55 8.62
N THR A 40 -21.44 -7.20 7.34
CA THR A 40 -20.26 -6.51 6.83
C THR A 40 -20.11 -5.14 7.47
N TYR A 41 -21.20 -4.38 7.58
CA TYR A 41 -21.20 -3.06 8.19
C TYR A 41 -20.65 -3.09 9.62
N TYR A 42 -21.15 -3.98 10.48
CA TYR A 42 -20.68 -4.03 11.88
C TYR A 42 -19.26 -4.58 12.05
N ASN A 43 -18.80 -5.45 11.14
CA ASN A 43 -17.39 -5.83 11.12
C ASN A 43 -16.49 -4.63 10.77
N LEU A 44 -16.86 -3.85 9.76
CA LEU A 44 -16.11 -2.65 9.38
C LEU A 44 -16.15 -1.59 10.48
N ASP A 45 -17.31 -1.33 11.07
CA ASP A 45 -17.47 -0.38 12.18
C ASP A 45 -16.57 -0.74 13.37
N PHE A 46 -16.49 -2.02 13.74
CA PHE A 46 -15.57 -2.47 14.77
C PHE A 46 -14.11 -2.23 14.39
N LEU A 47 -13.70 -2.61 13.18
CA LEU A 47 -12.32 -2.44 12.72
C LEU A 47 -11.92 -0.96 12.67
N GLU A 48 -12.78 -0.09 12.15
CA GLU A 48 -12.54 1.35 12.03
C GLU A 48 -12.53 2.08 13.39
N THR A 49 -13.35 1.63 14.34
CA THR A 49 -13.47 2.28 15.66
C THR A 49 -12.48 1.73 16.68
N GLN A 50 -12.22 0.42 16.68
CA GLN A 50 -11.42 -0.27 17.69
C GLN A 50 -9.98 -0.58 17.25
N VAL A 51 -9.73 -0.71 15.94
CA VAL A 51 -8.42 -1.12 15.39
C VAL A 51 -7.80 0.02 14.59
N ARG A 52 -7.56 1.14 15.28
CA ARG A 52 -7.11 2.40 14.65
C ARG A 52 -5.59 2.49 14.44
N GLU A 53 -4.83 1.74 15.23
CA GLU A 53 -3.37 1.79 15.25
C GLU A 53 -2.77 0.44 14.87
N PRO A 54 -1.62 0.40 14.15
CA PRO A 54 -0.94 -0.84 13.80
C PRO A 54 -0.54 -1.70 15.02
N GLY A 55 -0.39 -1.09 16.20
CA GLY A 55 -0.08 -1.77 17.45
C GLY A 55 -1.30 -2.26 18.24
N SER A 56 -2.51 -2.25 17.64
CA SER A 56 -3.74 -2.65 18.33
C SER A 56 -3.65 -4.09 18.82
N LYS A 57 -4.05 -4.29 20.08
CA LYS A 57 -4.09 -5.61 20.75
C LYS A 57 -5.49 -6.23 20.75
N LYS A 58 -6.41 -5.69 19.94
CA LYS A 58 -7.76 -6.25 19.79
C LYS A 58 -7.69 -7.62 19.15
N THR A 59 -8.47 -8.53 19.71
CA THR A 59 -8.46 -9.95 19.36
C THR A 59 -9.65 -10.31 18.47
N LEU A 60 -9.61 -11.48 17.85
CA LEU A 60 -10.78 -12.06 17.19
C LEU A 60 -11.92 -12.29 18.19
N GLY A 61 -11.61 -12.64 19.45
CA GLY A 61 -12.61 -12.73 20.51
C GLY A 61 -13.35 -11.40 20.72
N ASP A 62 -12.61 -10.28 20.82
CA ASP A 62 -13.22 -8.95 20.97
C ASP A 62 -14.13 -8.58 19.81
N LEU A 63 -13.76 -8.95 18.57
CA LEU A 63 -14.59 -8.73 17.39
C LEU A 63 -15.89 -9.55 17.47
N PHE A 64 -15.79 -10.85 17.73
CA PHE A 64 -16.98 -11.71 17.75
C PHE A 64 -17.91 -11.42 18.94
N ASP A 65 -17.37 -10.96 20.08
CA ASP A 65 -18.15 -10.51 21.24
C ASP A 65 -18.88 -9.18 20.99
N SER A 66 -18.46 -8.43 19.97
CA SER A 66 -19.13 -7.18 19.59
C SER A 66 -20.40 -7.40 18.75
N TYR A 67 -20.66 -8.63 18.30
CA TYR A 67 -21.81 -8.93 17.46
C TYR A 67 -23.12 -8.82 18.24
N ASP A 68 -24.07 -8.12 17.62
CA ASP A 68 -25.40 -7.89 18.14
C ASP A 68 -26.42 -8.35 17.09
N GLU A 69 -27.01 -9.52 17.31
CA GLU A 69 -27.97 -10.13 16.39
C GLU A 69 -29.20 -9.24 16.14
N SER A 70 -29.57 -8.40 17.12
CA SER A 70 -30.69 -7.46 16.95
C SER A 70 -30.39 -6.39 15.90
N LYS A 71 -29.11 -6.01 15.77
CA LYS A 71 -28.63 -5.05 14.78
C LYS A 71 -28.30 -5.71 13.44
N ILE A 72 -27.72 -6.91 13.50
CA ILE A 72 -27.30 -7.68 12.33
C ILE A 72 -28.51 -8.29 11.60
N HIS A 73 -29.60 -8.59 12.32
CA HIS A 73 -30.81 -9.28 11.85
C HIS A 73 -30.58 -10.72 11.35
N SER A 74 -29.42 -11.29 11.62
CA SER A 74 -29.10 -12.70 11.40
C SER A 74 -28.20 -13.19 12.52
N HIS A 75 -27.96 -14.51 12.58
CA HIS A 75 -27.10 -15.15 13.58
C HIS A 75 -25.73 -15.45 12.95
N PRO A 76 -24.69 -14.64 13.22
CA PRO A 76 -23.36 -14.93 12.71
C PRO A 76 -22.79 -16.17 13.40
N GLY A 77 -22.20 -17.06 12.62
CA GLY A 77 -21.56 -18.26 13.15
C GLY A 77 -20.06 -18.23 12.94
N VAL A 78 -19.30 -18.75 13.92
CA VAL A 78 -17.84 -18.92 13.83
C VAL A 78 -17.47 -20.37 14.07
N ARG A 79 -16.57 -20.90 13.24
CA ARG A 79 -16.06 -22.26 13.27
C ARG A 79 -14.56 -22.25 13.59
N TRP A 80 -14.20 -23.00 14.63
CA TRP A 80 -12.85 -22.98 15.23
C TRP A 80 -12.12 -24.31 15.21
N ASP A 81 -12.79 -25.43 14.92
CA ASP A 81 -12.25 -26.80 14.99
C ASP A 81 -11.03 -27.04 14.10
N LEU A 82 -10.89 -26.28 13.01
CA LEU A 82 -9.76 -26.36 12.09
C LEU A 82 -8.55 -25.52 12.55
N PHE A 83 -8.68 -24.72 13.60
CA PHE A 83 -7.62 -23.84 14.08
C PHE A 83 -6.84 -24.47 15.24
N PRO A 84 -5.49 -24.36 15.28
CA PRO A 84 -4.71 -24.85 16.41
C PRO A 84 -5.14 -24.20 17.73
N GLY A 85 -5.50 -25.05 18.71
CA GLY A 85 -6.02 -24.58 19.99
C GLY A 85 -7.54 -24.30 19.99
N GLY A 86 -8.24 -24.61 18.90
CA GLY A 86 -9.68 -24.49 18.79
C GLY A 86 -10.18 -23.07 19.03
N GLU A 87 -11.34 -22.96 19.68
CA GLU A 87 -11.96 -21.67 19.97
C GLU A 87 -11.06 -20.79 20.83
N GLN A 88 -10.54 -21.30 21.95
CA GLN A 88 -9.71 -20.52 22.85
C GLN A 88 -8.47 -19.96 22.11
N GLY A 89 -7.72 -20.82 21.42
CA GLY A 89 -6.52 -20.40 20.69
C GLY A 89 -6.81 -19.45 19.54
N GLY A 90 -8.00 -19.54 18.92
CA GLY A 90 -8.45 -18.64 17.87
C GLY A 90 -8.89 -17.28 18.40
N ARG A 91 -9.66 -17.25 19.49
CA ARG A 91 -10.14 -16.03 20.13
C ARG A 91 -9.03 -15.16 20.69
N GLU A 92 -7.92 -15.77 21.11
CA GLU A 92 -6.71 -15.05 21.59
C GLU A 92 -5.90 -14.40 20.46
N ARG A 93 -6.14 -14.74 19.19
CA ARG A 93 -5.38 -14.17 18.06
C ARG A 93 -5.72 -12.70 17.85
N LEU A 94 -4.69 -11.93 17.52
CA LEU A 94 -4.85 -10.50 17.24
C LEU A 94 -5.52 -10.32 15.88
N LEU A 95 -6.41 -9.33 15.77
CA LEU A 95 -6.96 -8.93 14.48
C LEU A 95 -5.86 -8.47 13.52
N MET A 96 -4.80 -7.86 14.05
CA MET A 96 -3.64 -7.42 13.28
C MET A 96 -2.85 -8.58 12.67
N ASP A 97 -2.97 -9.82 13.17
CA ASP A 97 -2.36 -10.99 12.53
C ASP A 97 -3.04 -11.32 11.19
N PHE A 98 -4.30 -10.90 11.00
CA PHE A 98 -5.10 -11.16 9.80
C PHE A 98 -5.24 -9.93 8.89
N PHE A 99 -5.47 -8.76 9.49
CA PHE A 99 -5.75 -7.51 8.77
C PHE A 99 -4.58 -6.52 8.78
N GLY A 100 -3.52 -6.82 9.54
CA GLY A 100 -2.32 -6.00 9.59
C GLY A 100 -1.40 -6.25 8.40
N ASN A 101 -0.73 -5.20 7.94
CA ASN A 101 0.35 -5.33 6.98
C ASN A 101 1.65 -5.70 7.71
N VAL A 102 2.16 -6.91 7.48
CA VAL A 102 3.50 -7.30 7.96
C VAL A 102 4.51 -6.96 6.86
N GLN A 103 5.17 -5.80 6.96
CA GLN A 103 6.34 -5.51 6.13
C GLN A 103 7.55 -6.25 6.72
N ASN A 104 7.83 -7.44 6.20
CA ASN A 104 9.07 -8.12 6.52
C ASN A 104 10.22 -7.43 5.76
N VAL A 105 10.92 -6.51 6.41
CA VAL A 105 12.17 -5.96 5.85
C VAL A 105 13.27 -6.95 6.16
N GLU A 106 13.58 -7.80 5.19
CA GLU A 106 14.80 -8.59 5.23
C GLU A 106 15.98 -7.63 5.08
N VAL A 107 16.64 -7.32 6.19
CA VAL A 107 17.92 -6.64 6.15
C VAL A 107 18.93 -7.71 5.76
N ASP A 108 19.36 -7.69 4.49
CA ASP A 108 20.52 -8.46 4.06
C ASP A 108 21.65 -8.16 5.04
N LYS A 109 22.00 -9.16 5.86
CA LYS A 109 23.18 -9.05 6.72
C LYS A 109 24.36 -9.00 5.77
N VAL A 110 24.92 -7.81 5.57
CA VAL A 110 26.16 -7.63 4.81
C VAL A 110 27.20 -8.56 5.43
N ILE A 111 27.55 -9.61 4.68
CA ILE A 111 28.38 -10.74 5.12
C ILE A 111 29.83 -10.30 5.43
N ASN A 112 30.21 -9.06 5.07
CA ASN A 112 31.57 -8.54 5.22
C ASN A 112 31.62 -7.23 6.04
N ASP A 113 31.29 -7.35 7.33
CA ASP A 113 31.27 -6.25 8.29
C ASP A 113 32.65 -5.53 8.44
N THR A 114 33.74 -6.21 8.03
CA THR A 114 35.11 -5.69 8.01
C THR A 114 35.38 -4.77 6.82
N GLU A 115 34.94 -5.14 5.62
CA GLU A 115 35.18 -4.38 4.39
C GLU A 115 34.48 -3.02 4.44
N TRP A 116 33.24 -2.99 4.92
CA TRP A 116 32.49 -1.74 5.08
C TRP A 116 33.13 -0.78 6.10
N LYS A 117 33.68 -1.31 7.20
CA LYS A 117 34.38 -0.50 8.21
C LYS A 117 35.66 0.09 7.66
N GLU A 118 36.38 -0.66 6.83
CA GLU A 118 37.59 -0.19 6.13
C GLU A 118 37.25 0.91 5.11
N ASP A 119 36.18 0.73 4.34
CA ASP A 119 35.68 1.73 3.39
C ASP A 119 35.28 3.03 4.10
N LEU A 120 34.57 2.95 5.22
CA LEU A 120 34.15 4.11 6.01
C LEU A 120 35.35 4.86 6.61
N LEU A 121 36.38 4.13 7.03
CA LEU A 121 37.67 4.70 7.46
C LEU A 121 38.41 5.39 6.32
N SER A 122 38.42 4.79 5.13
CA SER A 122 39.08 5.36 3.95
C SER A 122 38.39 6.66 3.50
N LEU A 123 37.06 6.69 3.54
CA LEU A 123 36.24 7.88 3.31
C LEU A 123 36.56 8.98 4.32
N GLY A 124 36.63 8.65 5.61
CA GLY A 124 36.97 9.60 6.67
C GLY A 124 38.35 10.25 6.46
N LYS A 125 39.36 9.44 6.10
CA LYS A 125 40.71 9.94 5.77
C LYS A 125 40.70 10.86 4.56
N LYS A 126 39.96 10.49 3.52
CA LYS A 126 39.86 11.27 2.28
C LYS A 126 39.15 12.62 2.50
N ILE A 127 38.13 12.65 3.36
CA ILE A 127 37.45 13.88 3.77
C ILE A 127 38.41 14.79 4.55
N ALA A 128 39.21 14.25 5.46
CA ALA A 128 40.21 15.02 6.20
C ALA A 128 41.29 15.59 5.27
N GLU A 129 41.82 14.79 4.34
CA GLU A 129 42.81 15.23 3.35
C GLU A 129 42.25 16.33 2.44
N LEU A 130 41.01 16.17 1.94
CA LEU A 130 40.35 17.19 1.10
C LEU A 130 40.14 18.49 1.87
N ARG A 131 39.83 18.41 3.16
CA ARG A 131 39.68 19.59 4.03
C ARG A 131 41.01 20.30 4.25
N GLU A 132 42.08 19.56 4.52
CA GLU A 132 43.42 20.15 4.64
C GLU A 132 43.88 20.79 3.32
N ARG A 133 43.61 20.15 2.18
CA ARG A 133 43.91 20.71 0.86
C ARG A 133 43.09 21.99 0.58
N SER A 134 41.80 22.02 0.92
CA SER A 134 40.99 23.23 0.76
C SER A 134 41.46 24.36 1.67
N GLU A 135 41.81 24.06 2.92
CA GLU A 135 42.34 25.06 3.86
C GLU A 135 43.72 25.59 3.44
N ALA A 136 44.55 24.76 2.79
CA ALA A 136 45.83 25.18 2.20
C ALA A 136 45.65 25.99 0.91
N GLU A 137 44.66 25.65 0.07
CA GLU A 137 44.29 26.44 -1.11
C GLU A 137 43.71 27.81 -0.73
N GLU A 138 42.93 27.90 0.36
CA GLU A 138 42.43 29.17 0.92
C GLU A 138 43.56 30.05 1.50
N ARG A 139 44.58 29.44 2.12
CA ARG A 139 45.79 30.16 2.59
C ARG A 139 46.68 30.65 1.44
N ASN A 140 46.76 29.88 0.34
CA ASN A 140 47.53 30.30 -0.84
C ASN A 140 46.80 31.37 -1.68
N THR A 141 45.46 31.44 -1.65
CA THR A 141 44.69 32.44 -2.38
C THR A 141 44.63 33.82 -1.71
N THR A 142 45.02 33.94 -0.43
CA THR A 142 45.19 35.26 0.22
C THR A 142 46.56 35.91 -0.03
N ALA A 143 47.50 35.20 -0.66
CA ALA A 143 48.85 35.71 -0.98
C ALA A 143 49.12 35.93 -2.49
N ALA A 144 48.23 35.53 -3.39
CA ALA A 144 48.45 35.58 -4.84
C ALA A 144 47.33 36.32 -5.57
N ALA A 145 47.26 37.63 -5.36
CA ALA A 145 46.66 38.54 -6.34
C ALA A 145 47.64 38.72 -7.53
N SER A 146 47.71 37.73 -8.43
CA SER A 146 48.24 37.93 -9.80
C SER A 146 48.10 36.68 -10.68
N HIS A 147 47.21 36.80 -11.68
CA HIS A 147 47.36 36.28 -13.05
C HIS A 147 47.87 34.83 -13.29
N ILE A 148 46.98 33.93 -13.72
CA ILE A 148 46.84 33.42 -15.11
C ILE A 148 45.84 32.25 -15.19
N ASN A 149 45.01 32.32 -16.24
CA ASN A 149 44.03 31.37 -16.78
C ASN A 149 44.37 29.87 -16.66
N GLN A 150 43.46 29.11 -16.04
CA GLN A 150 43.11 27.75 -16.45
C GLN A 150 41.58 27.53 -16.39
N PRO A 151 41.01 26.74 -17.31
CA PRO A 151 39.57 26.69 -17.52
C PRO A 151 38.88 25.91 -16.39
N ILE A 152 38.02 26.59 -15.64
CA ILE A 152 37.10 25.96 -14.69
C ILE A 152 36.21 25.01 -15.48
N ARG A 153 36.45 23.69 -15.39
CA ARG A 153 35.42 22.69 -15.73
C ARG A 153 34.33 22.78 -14.66
N ARG A 154 33.43 23.74 -14.84
CA ARG A 154 32.17 23.81 -14.10
C ARG A 154 31.40 22.54 -14.44
N ILE A 155 31.27 21.64 -13.48
CA ILE A 155 30.28 20.57 -13.55
C ILE A 155 28.93 21.28 -13.54
N LYS A 156 28.33 21.41 -14.74
CA LYS A 156 26.98 21.93 -14.88
C LYS A 156 26.05 20.86 -14.31
N ALA A 157 25.29 21.21 -13.28
CA ALA A 157 24.17 20.41 -12.83
C ALA A 157 23.31 20.05 -14.04
N ALA A 158 23.07 18.76 -14.26
CA ALA A 158 22.17 18.29 -15.29
C ALA A 158 20.78 18.85 -14.97
N LYS A 159 20.34 19.82 -15.78
CA LYS A 159 18.97 20.35 -15.72
C LYS A 159 18.07 19.21 -16.18
N VAL A 160 17.27 18.66 -15.27
CA VAL A 160 16.17 17.75 -15.64
C VAL A 160 15.17 18.58 -16.42
N GLU A 161 15.12 18.35 -17.72
CA GLU A 161 14.11 18.92 -18.59
C GLU A 161 12.82 18.11 -18.37
N VAL A 162 11.79 18.77 -17.85
CA VAL A 162 10.45 18.18 -17.74
C VAL A 162 9.95 17.97 -19.17
N ASP A 163 9.77 16.70 -19.54
CA ASP A 163 9.20 16.31 -20.82
C ASP A 163 7.80 16.92 -20.95
N ASN A 164 7.71 17.99 -21.75
CA ASN A 164 6.47 18.72 -22.00
C ASN A 164 5.63 18.06 -23.10
N SER A 165 5.88 16.78 -23.44
CA SER A 165 5.03 15.96 -24.32
C SER A 165 3.71 15.51 -23.67
N TRP A 166 3.22 16.28 -22.69
CA TRP A 166 1.90 16.09 -22.08
C TRP A 166 0.79 16.26 -23.13
N TRP A 167 0.96 17.18 -24.08
CA TRP A 167 -0.05 17.46 -25.13
C TRP A 167 -0.08 16.43 -26.26
N GLY A 168 1.04 15.77 -26.57
CA GLY A 168 1.12 14.77 -27.63
C GLY A 168 0.28 13.52 -27.32
N LYS A 169 0.29 13.07 -26.06
CA LYS A 169 -0.47 11.89 -25.63
C LYS A 169 -1.99 12.11 -25.66
N LYS A 170 -2.46 13.34 -25.45
CA LYS A 170 -3.89 13.68 -25.57
C LYS A 170 -4.36 13.81 -27.01
N ALA A 171 -3.52 14.29 -27.92
CA ALA A 171 -3.85 14.38 -29.34
C ALA A 171 -4.09 12.99 -29.95
N ILE A 172 -3.24 12.01 -29.62
CA ILE A 172 -3.38 10.63 -30.12
C ILE A 172 -4.71 10.01 -29.64
N GLY A 173 -5.08 10.22 -28.37
CA GLY A 173 -6.36 9.75 -27.83
C GLY A 173 -7.56 10.39 -28.51
N ALA A 174 -7.50 11.69 -28.81
CA ALA A 174 -8.57 12.40 -29.51
C ALA A 174 -8.76 11.91 -30.96
N TRP A 175 -7.66 11.66 -31.69
CA TRP A 175 -7.72 11.12 -33.05
C TRP A 175 -8.27 9.70 -33.11
N ALA A 176 -7.92 8.85 -32.14
CA ALA A 176 -8.46 7.49 -32.05
C ALA A 176 -9.98 7.48 -31.84
N LEU A 177 -10.49 8.34 -30.93
CA LEU A 177 -11.93 8.45 -30.67
C LEU A 177 -12.69 9.01 -31.89
N ALA A 178 -12.13 9.99 -32.58
CA ALA A 178 -12.71 10.52 -33.81
C ALA A 178 -12.74 9.48 -34.95
N GLY A 179 -11.70 8.65 -35.06
CA GLY A 179 -11.68 7.54 -36.02
C GLY A 179 -12.76 6.50 -35.73
N CYS A 180 -12.90 6.08 -34.46
CA CYS A 180 -13.92 5.13 -34.06
C CYS A 180 -15.35 5.66 -34.26
N SER A 181 -15.59 6.95 -33.98
CA SER A 181 -16.92 7.54 -34.18
C SER A 181 -17.30 7.65 -35.66
N LEU A 182 -16.35 7.97 -36.54
CA LEU A 182 -16.58 8.00 -37.98
C LEU A 182 -16.87 6.60 -38.55
N VAL A 183 -16.12 5.59 -38.11
CA VAL A 183 -16.38 4.19 -38.52
C VAL A 183 -17.76 3.73 -38.03
N TRP A 184 -18.13 4.07 -36.80
CA TRP A 184 -19.44 3.72 -36.25
C TRP A 184 -20.59 4.40 -37.02
N LEU A 185 -20.46 5.69 -37.33
CA LEU A 185 -21.46 6.41 -38.12
C LEU A 185 -21.57 5.87 -39.55
N ALA A 186 -20.44 5.58 -40.22
CA ALA A 186 -20.45 4.98 -41.55
C ALA A 186 -21.12 3.60 -41.55
N GLY A 187 -20.83 2.76 -40.54
CA GLY A 187 -21.50 1.47 -40.36
C GLY A 187 -23.02 1.63 -40.15
N SER A 188 -23.43 2.55 -39.29
CA SER A 188 -24.85 2.80 -39.02
C SER A 188 -25.61 3.33 -40.25
N TYR A 189 -24.94 4.11 -41.12
CA TYR A 189 -25.55 4.64 -42.35
C TYR A 189 -25.68 3.57 -43.43
N LEU A 190 -24.71 2.64 -43.54
CA LEU A 190 -24.77 1.50 -44.45
C LEU A 190 -25.81 0.46 -44.03
N GLU A 191 -26.09 0.33 -42.74
CA GLU A 191 -27.13 -0.59 -42.23
C GLU A 191 -28.54 0.02 -42.31
N SER A 192 -28.65 1.35 -42.46
CA SER A 192 -29.91 2.08 -42.61
C SER A 192 -30.31 2.35 -44.07
N ALA A 193 -29.49 1.99 -45.06
CA ALA A 193 -29.73 2.15 -46.49
C ALA A 193 -30.06 0.81 -47.16
#